data_AF-A0A1S1MAJ2-F1
#
_entry.id   AF-A0A1S1MAJ2-F1
#
_cell.length_a   1.000
_cell.length_b   1.000
_cell.length_c   1.000
_cell.angle_alpha   90.00
_cell.angle_beta   90.00
_cell.angle_gamma   90.00
#
_symmetry.space_group_name_H-M   'P 1'
#
loop_
_entity.id
_entity.type
_entity.pdbx_description
1 polymer ?
#
loop_
_entity_poly.entity_id
_entity_poly.type
_entity_poly.pdbx_seq_one_letter_code
_entity_poly.pdbx_strand_id
1 'polypeptide(L)'
;MGLQIDLDQARQVAAGLKGLGDHLIPAGSPAAEGAGPEKSVAATLAVSVSSDHVAKEYGTLLQEAAAFLGHAVQTFENMDQNNAANINVTGPQSM
;
A
#
# COMPACT_ATOMS: atom_id res chain seq x y z
N MET A 1 -28.10 2.94 10.60
CA MET A 1 -26.75 3.46 10.97
C MET A 1 -25.97 3.61 9.67
N GLY A 2 -25.59 4.83 9.30
CA GLY A 2 -24.76 5.07 8.11
C GLY A 2 -23.30 4.84 8.43
N LEU A 3 -22.53 4.28 7.50
CA LEU A 3 -21.09 4.16 7.62
C LEU A 3 -20.48 5.56 7.43
N GLN A 4 -19.84 6.11 8.47
CA GLN A 4 -19.11 7.37 8.37
C GLN A 4 -17.64 7.03 8.14
N ILE A 5 -17.13 7.35 6.95
CA ILE A 5 -15.73 7.12 6.58
C ILE A 5 -15.05 8.47 6.47
N ASP A 6 -13.94 8.64 7.18
CA ASP A 6 -13.01 9.74 6.96
C ASP A 6 -12.11 9.39 5.76
N LEU A 7 -12.42 9.99 4.61
CA LEU A 7 -11.72 9.71 3.35
C LEU A 7 -10.29 10.26 3.34
N ASP A 8 -10.02 11.33 4.09
CA ASP A 8 -8.69 11.92 4.17
C ASP A 8 -7.77 11.06 5.03
N GLN A 9 -8.28 10.55 6.16
CA GLN A 9 -7.57 9.55 6.95
C GLN A 9 -7.31 8.28 6.13
N ALA A 10 -8.31 7.78 5.40
CA ALA A 10 -8.15 6.59 4.57
C ALA A 10 -7.12 6.77 3.45
N ARG A 11 -7.06 7.95 2.80
CA ARG A 11 -5.99 8.31 1.86
C ARG A 11 -4.62 8.28 2.52
N GLN A 12 -4.50 8.89 3.69
CA GLN A 12 -3.23 8.98 4.40
C GLN A 12 -2.71 7.58 4.77
N VAL A 13 -3.61 6.69 5.20
CA VAL A 13 -3.27 5.28 5.48
C VAL A 13 -2.84 4.56 4.20
N ALA A 14 -3.58 4.71 3.09
CA ALA A 14 -3.19 4.09 1.81
C ALA A 14 -1.80 4.55 1.34
N ALA A 15 -1.51 5.85 1.43
CA ALA A 15 -0.19 6.40 1.10
C ALA A 15 0.90 5.88 2.04
N GLY A 16 0.61 5.78 3.34
CA GLY A 16 1.54 5.25 4.34
C GLY A 16 1.88 3.78 4.11
N LEU A 17 0.87 2.95 3.81
CA LEU A 17 1.07 1.53 3.48
C LEU A 17 1.93 1.35 2.23
N LYS A 18 1.66 2.15 1.18
CA LYS A 18 2.48 2.13 -0.03
C LYS A 18 3.93 2.51 0.26
N GLY A 19 4.15 3.61 0.98
CA GLY A 19 5.49 4.07 1.33
C GLY A 19 6.26 3.07 2.20
N LEU A 20 5.59 2.39 3.13
CA LEU A 20 6.19 1.32 3.92
C LEU A 20 6.55 0.11 3.06
N GLY A 21 5.68 -0.27 2.12
CA GLY A 21 5.96 -1.35 1.17
C GLY A 21 7.16 -1.06 0.28
N ASP A 22 7.24 0.17 -0.24
CA ASP A 22 8.38 0.64 -1.05
C ASP A 22 9.70 0.64 -0.25
N HIS A 23 9.64 0.89 1.06
CA HIS A 23 10.82 0.89 1.93
C HIS A 23 11.28 -0.53 2.31
N LEU A 24 10.36 -1.48 2.38
CA LEU A 24 10.65 -2.87 2.72
C LEU A 24 11.21 -3.66 1.55
N ILE A 25 10.79 -3.38 0.31
CA ILE A 25 11.32 -4.07 -0.86
C ILE A 25 12.76 -3.60 -1.09
N PRO A 26 13.78 -4.46 -0.87
CA PRO A 26 15.16 -4.04 -0.96
C PRO A 26 15.50 -3.58 -2.38
N ALA A 27 16.11 -2.40 -2.51
CA ALA A 27 16.47 -1.80 -3.81
C ALA A 27 17.73 -2.41 -4.45
N GLY A 28 18.41 -3.36 -3.79
CA GLY A 28 19.74 -3.80 -4.19
C GLY A 28 20.01 -5.27 -3.87
N SER A 29 20.80 -5.87 -4.76
CA SER A 29 21.31 -7.24 -4.66
C SER A 29 22.06 -7.48 -3.33
N PRO A 30 22.01 -8.71 -2.77
CA PRO A 30 22.77 -9.03 -1.56
C PRO A 30 24.24 -8.66 -1.71
N ALA A 31 24.80 -8.07 -0.65
CA ALA A 31 26.17 -7.58 -0.60
C ALA A 31 27.18 -8.66 -1.00
N ALA A 32 28.15 -8.26 -1.83
CA ALA A 32 29.16 -9.12 -2.43
C ALA A 32 29.94 -9.94 -1.38
N GLU A 33 30.27 -11.16 -1.77
CA GLU A 33 30.98 -12.19 -1.00
C GLU A 33 32.23 -11.63 -0.30
N GLY A 34 32.21 -11.63 1.03
CA GLY A 34 33.40 -11.35 1.84
C GLY A 34 34.32 -12.56 1.91
N ALA A 35 35.65 -12.33 1.89
CA ALA A 35 36.65 -13.37 2.06
C ALA A 35 36.58 -13.97 3.48
N GLY A 36 35.82 -15.06 3.63
CA GLY A 36 35.68 -15.82 4.86
C GLY A 36 35.54 -17.32 4.56
N PRO A 37 35.48 -18.19 5.59
CA PRO A 37 35.25 -19.61 5.39
C PRO A 37 33.98 -19.83 4.57
N GLU A 38 34.04 -20.66 3.53
CA GLU A 38 32.93 -20.90 2.57
C GLU A 38 31.59 -21.17 3.27
N LYS A 39 31.62 -21.92 4.39
CA LYS A 39 30.43 -22.22 5.20
C LYS A 39 29.83 -20.99 5.88
N SER A 40 30.66 -20.04 6.31
CA SER A 40 30.21 -18.79 6.92
C SER A 40 29.64 -17.86 5.86
N VAL A 41 30.25 -17.79 4.67
CA VAL A 41 29.73 -17.02 3.54
C VAL A 41 28.37 -17.56 3.08
N ALA A 42 28.24 -18.89 2.93
CA ALA A 42 26.99 -19.52 2.56
C ALA A 42 25.88 -19.30 3.60
N ALA A 43 26.21 -19.34 4.90
CA ALA A 43 25.25 -19.05 5.97
C ALA A 43 24.77 -17.58 5.95
N THR A 44 25.70 -16.63 5.77
CA THR A 44 25.37 -15.21 5.65
C THR A 44 24.52 -14.93 4.42
N LEU A 45 24.84 -15.54 3.28
CA LEU A 45 24.03 -15.45 2.06
C LEU A 45 22.62 -16.02 2.26
N ALA A 46 22.50 -17.20 2.89
CA ALA A 46 21.19 -17.80 3.15
C ALA A 46 20.31 -16.92 4.04
N VAL A 47 20.89 -16.30 5.09
CA VAL A 47 20.16 -15.36 5.96
C VAL A 47 19.77 -14.10 5.19
N SER A 48 20.67 -13.54 4.37
CA SER A 48 20.36 -12.37 3.55
C SER A 48 19.23 -12.65 2.57
N VAL A 49 19.33 -13.74 1.79
CA VAL A 49 18.31 -14.13 0.81
C VAL A 49 16.96 -14.40 1.48
N SER A 50 16.96 -15.08 2.63
CA SER A 50 15.74 -15.30 3.40
C SER A 50 15.13 -13.99 3.90
N SER A 51 15.96 -13.05 4.36
CA SER A 51 15.51 -11.74 4.85
C SER A 51 14.96 -10.90 3.71
N ASP A 52 15.62 -10.90 2.55
CA ASP A 52 15.18 -10.21 1.34
C ASP A 52 13.85 -10.78 0.84
N HIS A 53 13.68 -12.10 0.87
CA HIS A 53 12.43 -12.75 0.51
C HIS A 53 11.29 -12.31 1.43
N VAL A 54 11.49 -12.37 2.75
CA VAL A 54 10.50 -11.94 3.74
C VAL A 54 10.15 -10.46 3.57
N ALA A 55 11.16 -9.60 3.40
CA ALA A 55 10.95 -8.17 3.20
C ALA A 55 10.14 -7.88 1.92
N LYS A 56 10.41 -8.62 0.84
CA LYS A 56 9.65 -8.53 -0.42
C LYS A 56 8.20 -8.99 -0.28
N GLU A 57 7.94 -10.11 0.39
CA GLU A 57 6.58 -10.61 0.61
C GLU A 57 5.75 -9.61 1.42
N TYR A 58 6.30 -9.10 2.53
CA TYR A 58 5.61 -8.09 3.33
C TYR A 58 5.46 -6.75 2.62
N GLY A 59 6.46 -6.33 1.86
CA GLY A 59 6.38 -5.11 1.07
C GLY A 59 5.30 -5.19 -0.01
N THR A 60 5.19 -6.34 -0.69
CA THR A 60 4.13 -6.61 -1.68
C THR A 60 2.74 -6.59 -1.02
N LEU A 61 2.59 -7.26 0.12
CA LEU A 61 1.33 -7.28 0.87
C LEU A 61 0.87 -5.87 1.27
N LEU A 62 1.79 -5.01 1.69
CA LEU A 62 1.49 -3.63 2.05
C LEU A 62 1.06 -2.80 0.84
N GLN A 63 1.69 -3.01 -0.32
CA GLN A 63 1.30 -2.36 -1.57
C GLN A 63 -0.09 -2.82 -2.04
N GLU A 64 -0.41 -4.12 -1.91
CA GLU A 64 -1.75 -4.64 -2.23
C GLU A 64 -2.82 -4.05 -1.31
N ALA A 65 -2.54 -3.99 0.00
CA ALA A 65 -3.44 -3.36 0.97
C ALA A 65 -3.64 -1.86 0.67
N ALA A 66 -2.58 -1.15 0.29
CA ALA A 66 -2.65 0.24 -0.13
C ALA A 66 -3.52 0.43 -1.37
N ALA A 67 -3.37 -0.44 -2.38
CA ALA A 67 -4.16 -0.42 -3.60
C ALA A 67 -5.64 -0.68 -3.31
N PHE A 68 -5.94 -1.69 -2.50
CA PHE A 68 -7.30 -2.01 -2.10
C PHE A 68 -7.98 -0.84 -1.38
N LEU A 69 -7.30 -0.24 -0.39
CA LEU A 69 -7.83 0.91 0.33
C LEU A 69 -8.00 2.13 -0.58
N GLY A 70 -7.05 2.37 -1.49
CA GLY A 70 -7.16 3.43 -2.49
C GLY A 70 -8.37 3.27 -3.40
N HIS A 71 -8.65 2.06 -3.87
CA HIS A 71 -9.86 1.77 -4.65
C HIS A 71 -11.15 1.99 -3.86
N ALA A 72 -11.16 1.61 -2.58
CA ALA A 72 -12.30 1.87 -1.71
C ALA A 72 -12.56 3.37 -1.55
N VAL A 73 -11.52 4.17 -1.26
CA VAL A 73 -11.61 5.64 -1.17
C VAL A 73 -12.18 6.23 -2.46
N GLN A 74 -11.61 5.87 -3.62
CA GLN A 74 -12.06 6.34 -4.92
C GLN A 74 -13.55 6.03 -5.15
N THR A 75 -14.01 4.85 -4.71
CA THR A 75 -15.41 4.44 -4.84
C THR A 75 -16.33 5.33 -4.00
N PHE A 76 -15.95 5.63 -2.75
CA PHE A 76 -16.72 6.51 -1.89
C PHE A 76 -16.77 7.94 -2.41
N GLU A 77 -15.67 8.46 -2.96
CA GLU A 77 -15.65 9.78 -3.58
C GLU A 77 -16.55 9.88 -4.80
N ASN A 78 -16.53 8.86 -5.66
CA ASN A 78 -17.42 8.80 -6.81
C ASN A 78 -18.88 8.73 -6.37
N MET A 79 -19.19 7.99 -5.30
CA MET A 79 -20.54 7.95 -4.72
C MET A 79 -20.97 9.32 -4.18
N ASP A 80 -20.09 10.03 -3.48
CA ASP A 80 -20.37 11.35 -2.92
C ASP A 80 -20.61 12.39 -4.04
N GLN A 81 -19.77 12.40 -5.06
CA GLN A 81 -19.93 13.27 -6.24
C GLN A 81 -21.22 12.99 -6.99
N ASN A 82 -21.56 11.71 -7.22
CA ASN A 82 -22.81 11.33 -7.87
C ASN A 82 -24.04 11.73 -7.04
N ASN A 83 -23.98 11.57 -5.72
CA ASN A 83 -25.05 11.99 -4.83
C ASN A 83 -25.23 13.51 -4.83
N ALA A 84 -24.13 14.27 -4.75
CA ALA A 84 -24.16 15.73 -4.83
C ALA A 84 -24.72 16.23 -6.17
N ALA A 85 -24.37 15.59 -7.28
CA ALA A 85 -24.92 15.89 -8.60
C ALA A 85 -26.43 15.65 -8.66
N ASN A 86 -26.92 14.53 -8.13
CA ASN A 86 -28.35 14.20 -8.11
C ASN A 86 -29.18 15.19 -7.26
N ILE A 87 -28.62 15.67 -6.14
CA ILE A 87 -29.27 16.69 -5.30
C ILE A 87 -29.37 18.03 -6.06
N ASN A 88 -28.31 18.44 -6.76
CA ASN A 88 -28.32 19.67 -7.55
C ASN A 88 -29.33 19.63 -8.71
N VAL A 89 -29.54 18.46 -9.33
CA VAL A 89 -30.56 18.27 -10.40
C VAL A 89 -31.99 18.31 -9.85
N THR A 90 -32.20 17.91 -8.60
CA THR A 90 -33.52 17.92 -7.92
C THR A 90 -33.79 19.22 -7.14
N GLY A 91 -32.92 20.22 -7.26
CA GLY A 91 -33.08 21.53 -6.62
C GLY A 91 -34.33 22.31 -7.09
N PRO A 92 -34.81 23.29 -6.31
CA PRO A 92 -36.14 23.91 -6.43
C PRO A 92 -36.39 24.72 -7.72
N GLN A 93 -35.47 24.73 -8.68
CA GLN A 93 -35.62 25.42 -9.97
C GLN A 93 -36.22 24.53 -11.07
N SER A 94 -36.52 23.27 -10.77
CA SER A 94 -37.16 22.31 -11.70
C SER A 94 -38.65 22.07 -11.41
N MET A 95 -39.33 23.00 -10.72
CA MET A 95 -40.80 23.08 -10.64
C MET A 95 -41.33 24.36 -11.29
#